data_AF-A0A8C2J7L7-F1
#
_entry.id   AF-A0A8C2J7L7-F1
#
_cell.length_a   1.000
_cell.length_b   1.000
_cell.length_c   1.000
_cell.angle_alpha   90.00
_cell.angle_beta   90.00
_cell.angle_gamma   90.00
#
_symmetry.space_group_name_H-M   'P 1'
#
loop_
_entity.id
_entity.type
_entity.pdbx_description
1 polymer ?
#
loop_
_entity_poly.entity_id
_entity_poly.type
_entity_poly.pdbx_seq_one_letter_code
_entity_poly.pdbx_strand_id
1 'polypeptide(L)'
;AKQWWQEFLEIRPSHQSKLVKIFAQDENGVNRPVCSYVRVLRAGRLLESPRQAARFVCLLAQQRAPVVGGGVRQEQWCSMMGFLCRNKGDCEDHAPLLCSLLLGFGLDAYVCLCMWAQKPKHSIHLGHDQPSCFIFCTRYLHRPIDPDAPHIVPQPKPTHPYRTLGCVFNHKMFLVNCQQSDAVELCVFDFTDGSCWKAMSEEAVRSVCAPGSSSSLPTTPPLCSPSVVPNEASRLKFLTEIVCPRGDHVRLAVRVRVFAYPESACAVWIMFACKYRSVL
;
A
#
# COMPACT_ATOMS: atom_id res chain seq x y z
N ALA A 1 -18.97 11.83 6.44
CA ALA A 1 -18.70 11.21 5.13
C ALA A 1 -19.66 11.68 4.03
N LYS A 2 -20.99 11.48 4.15
CA LYS A 2 -21.96 11.87 3.10
C LYS A 2 -21.97 13.38 2.81
N GLN A 3 -22.11 14.22 3.83
CA GLN A 3 -22.08 15.68 3.68
C GLN A 3 -20.78 16.17 3.05
N TRP A 4 -19.64 15.72 3.58
CA TRP A 4 -18.31 16.03 3.03
C TRP A 4 -18.16 15.67 1.54
N TRP A 5 -18.75 14.54 1.12
CA TRP A 5 -18.75 14.13 -0.28
C TRP A 5 -19.62 15.05 -1.15
N GLN A 6 -20.78 15.49 -0.64
CA GLN A 6 -21.62 16.47 -1.34
C GLN A 6 -20.87 17.79 -1.55
N GLU A 7 -20.24 18.31 -0.49
CA GLU A 7 -19.41 19.53 -0.59
C GLU A 7 -18.28 19.38 -1.62
N PHE A 8 -17.66 18.20 -1.73
CA PHE A 8 -16.63 17.96 -2.74
C PHE A 8 -17.19 18.03 -4.17
N LEU A 9 -18.37 17.45 -4.40
CA LEU A 9 -19.02 17.46 -5.70
C LEU A 9 -19.52 18.85 -6.10
N GLU A 10 -19.89 19.68 -5.13
CA GLU A 10 -20.34 21.06 -5.36
C GLU A 10 -19.22 21.99 -5.83
N ILE A 11 -17.95 21.66 -5.56
CA ILE A 11 -16.81 22.49 -6.00
C ILE A 11 -16.79 22.61 -7.52
N ARG A 12 -16.89 21.49 -8.25
CA ARG A 12 -16.84 21.45 -9.73
C ARG A 12 -17.62 20.27 -10.30
N PRO A 13 -18.33 20.43 -11.43
CA PRO A 13 -19.03 19.33 -12.10
C PRO A 13 -18.11 18.16 -12.50
N SER A 14 -16.86 18.44 -12.87
CA SER A 14 -15.87 17.41 -13.24
C SER A 14 -15.48 16.48 -12.09
N HIS A 15 -15.84 16.81 -10.85
CA HIS A 15 -15.54 15.95 -9.69
C HIS A 15 -16.36 14.66 -9.66
N GLN A 16 -17.49 14.60 -10.38
CA GLN A 16 -18.32 13.39 -10.45
C GLN A 16 -17.62 12.23 -11.16
N SER A 17 -16.68 12.51 -12.07
CA SER A 17 -15.91 11.49 -12.79
C SER A 17 -14.56 11.16 -12.15
N LYS A 18 -14.16 11.86 -11.08
CA LYS A 18 -12.88 11.63 -10.39
C LYS A 18 -12.91 10.30 -9.63
N LEU A 19 -11.83 9.52 -9.73
CA LEU A 19 -11.67 8.25 -9.02
C LEU A 19 -11.44 8.48 -7.52
N VAL A 20 -12.50 8.54 -6.73
CA VAL A 20 -12.43 8.68 -5.27
C VAL A 20 -13.02 7.45 -4.60
N LYS A 21 -12.26 6.85 -3.67
CA LYS A 21 -12.70 5.68 -2.91
C LYS A 21 -12.58 5.92 -1.41
N ILE A 22 -13.73 6.14 -0.76
CA ILE A 22 -13.81 6.32 0.69
C ILE A 22 -13.90 4.96 1.39
N PHE A 23 -14.63 4.01 0.79
CA PHE A 23 -14.87 2.67 1.32
C PHE A 23 -14.45 1.59 0.32
N ALA A 24 -13.94 0.47 0.82
CA ALA A 24 -13.62 -0.73 0.08
C ALA A 24 -14.25 -1.95 0.77
N GLN A 25 -14.73 -2.91 -0.02
CA GLN A 25 -15.29 -4.14 0.51
C GLN A 25 -14.16 -5.07 0.97
N ASP A 26 -14.25 -5.56 2.21
CA ASP A 26 -13.28 -6.50 2.78
C ASP A 26 -13.56 -7.94 2.33
N GLU A 27 -12.71 -8.87 2.78
CA GLU A 27 -12.88 -10.31 2.50
C GLU A 27 -14.16 -10.96 3.06
N ASN A 28 -14.91 -10.27 3.91
CA ASN A 28 -16.18 -10.72 4.48
C ASN A 28 -17.39 -10.02 3.83
N GLY A 29 -17.18 -9.23 2.78
CA GLY A 29 -18.25 -8.47 2.12
C GLY A 29 -18.63 -7.17 2.84
N VAL A 30 -17.88 -6.75 3.86
CA VAL A 30 -18.17 -5.56 4.67
C VAL A 30 -17.45 -4.35 4.09
N ASN A 31 -18.17 -3.23 3.90
CA ASN A 31 -17.57 -1.97 3.47
C ASN A 31 -16.75 -1.34 4.61
N ARG A 32 -15.43 -1.30 4.44
CA ARG A 32 -14.48 -0.69 5.37
C ARG A 32 -13.89 0.60 4.80
N PRO A 33 -13.59 1.61 5.62
CA PRO A 33 -12.91 2.81 5.15
C PRO A 33 -11.52 2.46 4.62
N VAL A 34 -11.10 3.06 3.50
CA VAL A 34 -9.76 2.76 2.92
C VAL A 34 -8.63 3.07 3.90
N CYS A 35 -8.79 4.09 4.75
CA CYS A 35 -7.81 4.46 5.79
C CYS A 35 -7.59 3.35 6.83
N SER A 36 -8.56 2.46 7.05
CA SER A 36 -8.45 1.35 8.01
C SER A 36 -7.49 0.24 7.57
N TYR A 37 -7.15 0.18 6.28
CA TYR A 37 -6.17 -0.75 5.72
C TYR A 37 -4.73 -0.27 5.91
N VAL A 38 -4.53 0.98 6.33
CA VAL A 38 -3.20 1.55 6.62
C VAL A 38 -3.04 1.73 8.13
N ARG A 39 -1.90 1.30 8.67
CA ARG A 39 -1.54 1.50 10.08
C ARG A 39 -0.04 1.66 10.22
N VAL A 40 0.43 2.24 11.31
CA VAL A 40 1.88 2.33 11.55
C VAL A 40 2.42 0.92 11.89
N LEU A 41 3.24 0.34 11.02
CA LEU A 41 3.85 -0.98 11.21
C LEU A 41 5.36 -0.87 11.44
N ARG A 42 5.76 -1.04 12.69
CA ARG A 42 7.18 -1.14 13.04
C ARG A 42 7.67 -2.55 12.76
N ALA A 43 8.51 -2.69 11.74
CA ALA A 43 9.11 -3.97 11.36
C ALA A 43 10.21 -4.48 12.33
N GLY A 44 10.53 -3.70 13.36
CA GLY A 44 11.54 -4.06 14.36
C GLY A 44 12.90 -4.31 13.71
N ARG A 45 13.56 -5.41 14.07
CA ARG A 45 14.85 -5.84 13.50
C ARG A 45 14.73 -6.65 12.21
N LEU A 46 13.51 -6.91 11.71
CA LEU A 46 13.31 -7.73 10.51
C LEU A 46 13.55 -6.96 9.22
N LEU A 47 13.20 -5.67 9.22
CA LEU A 47 13.43 -4.77 8.09
C LEU A 47 14.14 -3.52 8.62
N GLU A 48 15.37 -3.31 8.19
CA GLU A 48 16.26 -2.26 8.70
C GLU A 48 16.12 -0.95 7.93
N SER A 49 15.53 -0.99 6.73
CA SER A 49 15.35 0.21 5.91
C SER A 49 14.04 0.21 5.10
N PRO A 50 13.55 1.42 4.73
CA PRO A 50 12.43 1.58 3.80
C PRO A 50 12.63 0.83 2.47
N ARG A 51 13.88 0.75 1.99
CA ARG A 51 14.22 0.03 0.76
C ARG A 51 14.06 -1.48 0.92
N GLN A 52 14.42 -2.02 2.07
CA GLN A 52 14.23 -3.43 2.38
C GLN A 52 12.74 -3.76 2.52
N ALA A 53 11.95 -2.87 3.13
CA ALA A 53 10.50 -3.02 3.18
C ALA A 53 9.84 -3.01 1.80
N ALA A 54 10.25 -2.10 0.91
CA ALA A 54 9.80 -2.11 -0.48
C ALA A 54 10.13 -3.43 -1.17
N ARG A 55 11.38 -3.91 -1.03
CA ARG A 55 11.79 -5.23 -1.57
C ARG A 55 10.95 -6.37 -1.00
N PHE A 56 10.71 -6.39 0.31
CA PHE A 56 9.90 -7.39 0.97
C PHE A 56 8.47 -7.44 0.40
N VAL A 57 7.82 -6.29 0.26
CA VAL A 57 6.47 -6.23 -0.31
C VAL A 57 6.47 -6.63 -1.79
N CYS A 58 7.49 -6.25 -2.56
CA CYS A 58 7.64 -6.69 -3.96
C CYS A 58 7.88 -8.21 -4.13
N LEU A 59 8.25 -8.94 -3.08
CA LEU A 59 8.37 -10.40 -3.14
C LEU A 59 7.03 -11.13 -2.95
N LEU A 60 6.00 -10.44 -2.46
CA LEU A 60 4.64 -10.98 -2.42
C LEU A 60 4.10 -11.04 -3.85
N ALA A 61 3.41 -12.12 -4.18
CA ALA A 61 2.98 -12.33 -5.56
C ALA A 61 1.83 -11.39 -5.94
N GLN A 62 1.97 -10.67 -7.05
CA GLN A 62 0.84 -9.93 -7.61
C GLN A 62 -0.18 -10.93 -8.20
N GLN A 63 -1.36 -10.98 -7.61
CA GLN A 63 -2.49 -11.76 -8.13
C GLN A 63 -3.76 -10.94 -8.02
N ARG A 64 -4.44 -10.76 -9.16
CA ARG A 64 -5.76 -10.15 -9.19
C ARG A 64 -6.81 -11.11 -8.62
N ALA A 65 -7.79 -10.55 -7.92
CA ALA A 65 -8.93 -11.33 -7.42
C ALA A 65 -9.61 -12.07 -8.60
N PRO A 66 -9.82 -13.39 -8.50
CA PRO A 66 -10.48 -14.15 -9.54
C PRO A 66 -11.94 -13.70 -9.65
N VAL A 67 -12.44 -13.57 -10.88
CA VAL A 67 -13.87 -13.34 -11.14
C VAL A 67 -14.57 -14.70 -11.01
N VAL A 68 -15.35 -14.90 -9.96
CA VAL A 68 -16.17 -16.10 -9.79
C VAL A 68 -17.53 -15.86 -10.46
N GLY A 69 -17.95 -16.77 -11.35
CA GLY A 69 -19.30 -16.77 -11.91
C GLY A 69 -19.58 -15.81 -13.06
N GLY A 70 -18.57 -15.35 -13.81
CA GLY A 70 -18.77 -14.55 -15.02
C GLY A 70 -19.38 -13.15 -14.82
N GLY A 71 -19.53 -12.70 -13.56
CA GLY A 71 -20.05 -11.39 -13.22
C GLY A 71 -19.03 -10.26 -13.37
N VAL A 72 -19.50 -9.02 -13.18
CA VAL A 72 -18.61 -7.84 -13.06
C VAL A 72 -17.66 -8.07 -11.89
N ARG A 73 -16.36 -7.88 -12.12
CA ARG A 73 -15.31 -7.99 -11.11
C ARG A 73 -15.71 -7.23 -9.84
N GLN A 74 -15.78 -7.93 -8.71
CA GLN A 74 -15.87 -7.28 -7.41
C GLN A 74 -14.46 -6.98 -6.90
N GLU A 75 -14.21 -5.71 -6.62
CA GLU A 75 -12.96 -5.25 -6.04
C GLU A 75 -12.98 -5.54 -4.53
N GLN A 76 -12.15 -6.49 -4.10
CA GLN A 76 -12.03 -6.92 -2.71
C GLN A 76 -10.66 -6.52 -2.17
N TRP A 77 -10.64 -5.83 -1.03
CA TRP A 77 -9.42 -5.45 -0.33
C TRP A 77 -9.20 -6.43 0.82
N CYS A 78 -8.01 -7.03 0.91
CA CYS A 78 -7.71 -7.94 2.00
C CYS A 78 -7.27 -7.15 3.23
N SER A 79 -7.66 -7.62 4.41
CA SER A 79 -6.93 -7.24 5.63
C SER A 79 -5.45 -7.59 5.49
N MET A 80 -4.59 -6.83 6.19
CA MET A 80 -3.15 -7.06 6.16
C MET A 80 -2.78 -8.52 6.47
N MET A 81 -3.42 -9.12 7.48
CA MET A 81 -3.18 -10.51 7.84
C MET A 81 -3.69 -11.46 6.75
N GLY A 82 -4.85 -11.19 6.17
CA GLY A 82 -5.37 -11.94 5.03
C GLY A 82 -4.39 -11.94 3.85
N PHE A 83 -3.85 -10.78 3.50
CA PHE A 83 -2.86 -10.64 2.43
C PHE A 83 -1.56 -11.39 2.72
N LEU A 84 -0.98 -11.22 3.92
CA LEU A 84 0.24 -11.91 4.33
C LEU A 84 0.07 -13.44 4.35
N CYS A 85 -1.07 -13.94 4.83
CA CYS A 85 -1.39 -15.37 4.83
C CYS A 85 -1.60 -15.93 3.42
N ARG A 86 -2.18 -15.14 2.51
CA ARG A 86 -2.37 -15.52 1.10
C ARG A 86 -1.06 -15.52 0.32
N ASN A 87 -0.05 -14.76 0.78
CA ASN A 87 1.23 -14.52 0.10
C ASN A 87 1.07 -13.93 -1.32
N LYS A 88 -0.13 -13.45 -1.65
CA LYS A 88 -0.50 -12.94 -2.96
C LYS A 88 -1.72 -12.04 -2.86
N GLY A 89 -1.78 -11.03 -3.72
CA GLY A 89 -2.83 -10.00 -3.69
C GLY A 89 -2.67 -9.00 -4.82
N ASP A 90 -3.59 -8.04 -4.92
CA ASP A 90 -3.55 -7.01 -5.97
C ASP A 90 -2.86 -5.73 -5.46
N CYS A 91 -2.81 -4.68 -6.26
CA CYS A 91 -2.13 -3.44 -5.90
C CYS A 91 -2.77 -2.75 -4.68
N GLU A 92 -4.07 -3.00 -4.49
CA GLU A 92 -4.89 -2.59 -3.35
C GLU A 92 -4.47 -3.25 -2.04
N ASP A 93 -3.79 -4.39 -2.09
CA ASP A 93 -3.25 -5.07 -0.90
C ASP A 93 -1.78 -4.68 -0.64
N HIS A 94 -0.99 -4.59 -1.72
CA HIS A 94 0.43 -4.25 -1.65
C HIS A 94 0.65 -2.80 -1.18
N ALA A 95 -0.13 -1.86 -1.72
CA ALA A 95 0.07 -0.44 -1.46
C ALA A 95 -0.17 -0.07 0.03
N PRO A 96 -1.27 -0.50 0.68
CA PRO A 96 -1.47 -0.26 2.10
C PRO A 96 -0.43 -0.93 3.00
N LEU A 97 0.04 -2.15 2.68
CA LEU A 97 1.08 -2.82 3.47
C LEU A 97 2.40 -2.04 3.42
N LEU A 98 2.85 -1.65 2.23
CA LEU A 98 4.10 -0.90 2.10
C LEU A 98 3.96 0.50 2.71
N CYS A 99 2.84 1.20 2.51
CA CYS A 99 2.57 2.48 3.16
C CYS A 99 2.67 2.34 4.69
N SER A 100 2.06 1.30 5.24
CA SER A 100 2.09 0.99 6.67
C SER A 100 3.51 0.76 7.22
N LEU A 101 4.37 0.07 6.47
CA LEU A 101 5.78 -0.13 6.82
C LEU A 101 6.59 1.17 6.74
N LEU A 102 6.39 1.99 5.71
CA LEU A 102 7.06 3.29 5.55
C LEU A 102 6.73 4.23 6.71
N LEU A 103 5.46 4.28 7.11
CA LEU A 103 5.02 5.00 8.31
C LEU A 103 5.73 4.48 9.57
N GLY A 104 5.97 3.17 9.67
CA GLY A 104 6.75 2.55 10.74
C GLY A 104 8.22 2.98 10.81
N PHE A 105 8.81 3.37 9.68
CA PHE A 105 10.15 3.98 9.62
C PHE A 105 10.13 5.50 9.88
N GLY A 106 8.97 6.07 10.21
CA GLY A 106 8.80 7.51 10.43
C GLY A 106 8.75 8.33 9.15
N LEU A 107 8.53 7.69 8.00
CA LEU A 107 8.29 8.41 6.75
C LEU A 107 6.83 8.81 6.65
N ASP A 108 6.57 10.03 6.22
CA ASP A 108 5.22 10.45 5.88
C ASP A 108 4.86 9.89 4.49
N ALA A 109 3.99 8.87 4.51
CA ALA A 109 3.66 8.05 3.35
C ALA A 109 2.15 7.95 3.16
N TYR A 110 1.74 7.92 1.89
CA TYR A 110 0.35 7.94 1.46
C TYR A 110 0.12 6.92 0.35
N VAL A 111 -1.05 6.30 0.37
CA VAL A 111 -1.57 5.52 -0.75
C VAL A 111 -2.32 6.47 -1.68
N CYS A 112 -2.00 6.42 -2.96
CA CYS A 112 -2.56 7.25 -4.02
C CYS A 112 -3.43 6.40 -4.94
N LEU A 113 -4.70 6.77 -5.11
CA LEU A 113 -5.63 6.09 -6.03
C LEU A 113 -5.64 6.77 -7.39
N CYS A 114 -5.22 6.02 -8.41
CA CYS A 114 -4.89 6.55 -9.71
C CYS A 114 -5.45 5.71 -10.86
N MET A 115 -5.62 6.34 -12.02
CA MET A 115 -5.81 5.62 -13.27
C MET A 115 -4.49 5.46 -14.00
N TRP A 116 -4.37 4.37 -14.75
CA TRP A 116 -3.17 4.01 -15.49
C TRP A 116 -3.33 4.29 -16.99
N ALA A 117 -2.32 4.89 -17.63
CA ALA A 117 -2.40 5.39 -19.01
C ALA A 117 -2.10 4.34 -20.11
N GLN A 118 -1.16 3.40 -19.91
CA GLN A 118 -0.67 2.53 -21.01
C GLN A 118 -0.22 1.14 -20.55
N LYS A 119 -0.78 0.05 -21.09
CA LYS A 119 -0.40 -1.34 -20.76
C LYS A 119 1.13 -1.47 -20.53
N PRO A 120 1.61 -1.95 -19.37
CA PRO A 120 3.02 -2.28 -19.20
C PRO A 120 3.40 -3.29 -20.28
N LYS A 121 4.52 -3.03 -20.98
CA LYS A 121 5.01 -3.84 -22.12
C LYS A 121 5.23 -5.34 -21.81
N HIS A 122 5.12 -5.76 -20.54
CA HIS A 122 5.29 -7.15 -20.08
C HIS A 122 4.06 -7.73 -19.36
N SER A 123 2.88 -7.11 -19.44
CA SER A 123 1.65 -7.65 -18.82
C SER A 123 0.60 -7.96 -19.87
N ILE A 124 0.40 -9.26 -20.12
CA ILE A 124 -0.48 -9.79 -21.19
C ILE A 124 -1.99 -9.54 -20.90
N HIS A 125 -2.38 -8.99 -19.74
CA HIS A 125 -3.79 -8.97 -19.33
C HIS A 125 -4.33 -7.61 -18.86
N LEU A 126 -3.72 -6.48 -19.24
CA LEU A 126 -4.24 -5.16 -18.85
C LEU A 126 -5.16 -4.58 -19.94
N GLY A 127 -6.43 -4.35 -19.60
CA GLY A 127 -7.34 -3.49 -20.36
C GLY A 127 -6.97 -2.00 -20.19
N HIS A 128 -7.49 -1.16 -21.09
CA HIS A 128 -7.39 0.30 -21.00
C HIS A 128 -8.17 0.81 -19.76
N ASP A 129 -7.71 1.89 -19.12
CA ASP A 129 -8.32 2.52 -17.93
C ASP A 129 -8.67 1.55 -16.77
N GLN A 130 -7.66 1.11 -16.03
CA GLN A 130 -7.89 0.38 -14.77
C GLN A 130 -7.45 1.24 -13.58
N PRO A 131 -8.22 1.25 -12.48
CA PRO A 131 -7.76 1.82 -11.23
C PRO A 131 -6.52 1.06 -10.75
N SER A 132 -5.58 1.78 -10.18
CA SER A 132 -4.36 1.24 -9.57
C SER A 132 -3.93 2.13 -8.42
N CYS A 133 -3.31 1.50 -7.44
CA CYS A 133 -2.71 2.21 -6.30
C CYS A 133 -1.23 2.42 -6.57
N PHE A 134 -0.71 3.61 -6.24
CA PHE A 134 0.72 3.83 -6.06
C PHE A 134 1.00 4.42 -4.69
N ILE A 135 2.25 4.41 -4.26
CA ILE A 135 2.66 4.97 -2.98
C ILE A 135 3.46 6.24 -3.22
N PHE A 136 2.98 7.33 -2.62
CA PHE A 136 3.73 8.57 -2.53
C PHE A 136 4.39 8.66 -1.15
N CYS A 137 5.63 9.09 -1.12
CA CYS A 137 6.38 9.35 0.11
C CYS A 137 7.15 10.66 -0.07
N THR A 138 7.28 11.46 0.99
CA THR A 138 7.89 12.80 0.97
C THR A 138 9.32 12.89 0.41
N ARG A 139 10.00 11.75 0.19
CA ARG A 139 11.29 11.71 -0.54
C ARG A 139 11.16 11.65 -2.06
N TYR A 140 9.94 11.46 -2.59
CA TYR A 140 9.65 11.57 -4.01
C TYR A 140 9.33 13.04 -4.33
N LEU A 141 10.29 13.73 -4.95
CA LEU A 141 10.12 15.10 -5.38
C LEU A 141 9.37 15.11 -6.73
N HIS A 142 8.03 15.11 -6.68
CA HIS A 142 7.24 15.35 -7.89
C HIS A 142 7.45 16.80 -8.35
N ARG A 143 7.85 16.98 -9.60
CA ARG A 143 7.91 18.30 -10.25
C ARG A 143 6.75 18.37 -11.24
N PRO A 144 5.69 19.14 -10.95
CA PRO A 144 4.58 19.27 -11.87
C PRO A 144 5.06 19.91 -13.17
N ILE A 145 4.50 19.44 -14.29
CA ILE A 145 4.65 20.06 -15.60
C ILE A 145 3.85 21.37 -15.55
N ASP A 146 4.49 22.46 -15.95
CA ASP A 146 3.83 23.75 -16.11
C ASP A 146 3.34 23.87 -17.57
N PRO A 147 2.01 23.76 -17.83
CA PRO A 147 1.49 23.83 -19.19
C PRO A 147 1.64 25.23 -19.81
N ASP A 148 1.79 26.27 -18.99
CA ASP A 148 1.87 27.67 -19.42
C ASP A 148 3.32 28.14 -19.58
N ALA A 149 4.30 27.32 -19.20
CA ALA A 149 5.70 27.68 -19.32
C ALA A 149 6.16 27.75 -20.80
N PRO A 150 7.08 28.68 -21.14
CA PRO A 150 7.60 28.81 -22.50
C PRO A 150 8.22 27.51 -22.99
N HIS A 151 8.06 27.18 -24.28
CA HIS A 151 8.61 25.96 -24.90
C HIS A 151 10.13 25.78 -24.74
N ILE A 152 10.85 26.85 -24.39
CA ILE A 152 12.29 26.85 -24.14
C ILE A 152 12.66 26.22 -22.79
N VAL A 153 11.70 26.16 -21.85
CA VAL A 153 11.90 25.59 -20.52
C VAL A 153 11.78 24.06 -20.60
N PRO A 154 12.82 23.30 -20.25
CA PRO A 154 12.76 21.85 -20.27
C PRO A 154 11.71 21.34 -19.26
N GLN A 155 10.65 20.71 -19.77
CA GLN A 155 9.63 20.09 -18.93
C GLN A 155 10.10 18.71 -18.45
N PRO A 156 9.76 18.31 -17.21
CA PRO A 156 10.08 16.99 -16.70
C PRO A 156 9.33 15.92 -17.50
N LYS A 157 10.05 14.91 -18.01
CA LYS A 157 9.42 13.77 -18.68
C LYS A 157 8.78 12.84 -17.65
N PRO A 158 7.51 12.44 -17.83
CA PRO A 158 6.88 11.45 -16.97
C PRO A 158 7.67 10.15 -16.99
N THR A 159 8.17 9.73 -15.82
CA THR A 159 8.85 8.44 -15.63
C THR A 159 7.90 7.34 -15.18
N HIS A 160 6.63 7.71 -14.94
CA HIS A 160 5.61 6.84 -14.43
C HIS A 160 4.46 6.65 -15.42
N PRO A 161 3.74 5.53 -15.31
CA PRO A 161 2.63 5.17 -16.19
C PRO A 161 1.24 5.66 -15.71
N TYR A 162 1.18 6.36 -14.57
CA TYR A 162 -0.07 6.87 -14.01
C TYR A 162 -0.58 8.11 -14.75
N ARG A 163 -1.89 8.14 -15.02
CA ARG A 163 -2.60 9.18 -15.78
C ARG A 163 -3.23 10.21 -14.86
N THR A 164 -4.13 9.77 -13.98
CA THR A 164 -4.89 10.66 -13.09
C THR A 164 -4.77 10.24 -11.64
N LEU A 165 -4.94 11.18 -10.72
CA LEU A 165 -4.90 11.01 -9.26
C LEU A 165 -6.17 11.61 -8.65
N GLY A 166 -7.02 10.76 -8.09
CA GLY A 166 -8.30 11.20 -7.52
C GLY A 166 -8.24 11.47 -6.02
N CYS A 167 -7.60 10.58 -5.24
CA CYS A 167 -7.47 10.77 -3.80
C CYS A 167 -6.21 10.11 -3.24
N VAL A 168 -5.82 10.59 -2.06
CA VAL A 168 -4.69 10.08 -1.29
C VAL A 168 -5.12 9.83 0.15
N PHE A 169 -4.57 8.80 0.78
CA PHE A 169 -4.91 8.50 2.16
C PHE A 169 -3.78 7.78 2.90
N ASN A 170 -3.80 7.90 4.22
CA ASN A 170 -3.02 7.09 5.13
C ASN A 170 -3.87 6.71 6.36
N HIS A 171 -3.23 6.31 7.46
CA HIS A 171 -3.92 5.93 8.69
C HIS A 171 -4.60 7.10 9.46
N LYS A 172 -4.31 8.35 9.09
CA LYS A 172 -4.81 9.57 9.78
C LYS A 172 -5.62 10.48 8.87
N MET A 173 -5.25 10.57 7.59
CA MET A 173 -5.79 11.56 6.67
C MET A 173 -6.37 10.89 5.44
N PHE A 174 -7.46 11.48 4.95
CA PHE A 174 -8.06 11.18 3.66
C PHE A 174 -8.22 12.50 2.91
N LEU A 175 -7.56 12.64 1.77
CA LEU A 175 -7.61 13.86 0.95
C LEU A 175 -8.06 13.52 -0.47
N VAL A 176 -8.87 14.40 -1.06
CA VAL A 176 -9.27 14.32 -2.47
C VAL A 176 -8.66 15.46 -3.26
N ASN A 177 -8.30 15.16 -4.50
CA ASN A 177 -7.72 16.14 -5.41
C ASN A 177 -8.79 17.12 -5.90
N CYS A 178 -8.67 18.38 -5.48
CA CYS A 178 -9.56 19.49 -5.84
C CYS A 178 -8.96 20.41 -6.93
N GLN A 179 -7.79 20.07 -7.46
CA GLN A 179 -7.13 20.83 -8.52
C GLN A 179 -7.92 20.82 -9.83
N GLN A 180 -7.58 21.75 -10.73
CA GLN A 180 -8.23 21.90 -12.03
C GLN A 180 -8.07 20.66 -12.91
N SER A 181 -6.87 20.12 -12.97
CA SER A 181 -6.59 18.83 -13.61
C SER A 181 -6.37 17.77 -12.54
N ASP A 182 -6.85 16.56 -12.81
CA ASP A 182 -6.50 15.37 -12.03
C ASP A 182 -5.30 14.63 -12.63
N ALA A 183 -4.69 15.13 -13.72
CA ALA A 183 -3.53 14.53 -14.34
C ALA A 183 -2.35 14.49 -13.36
N VAL A 184 -1.73 13.31 -13.17
CA VAL A 184 -0.63 13.12 -12.22
C VAL A 184 0.55 14.03 -12.54
N GLU A 185 0.80 14.27 -13.83
CA GLU A 185 1.92 15.09 -14.30
C GLU A 185 1.75 16.59 -14.00
N LEU A 186 0.53 17.08 -13.82
CA LEU A 186 0.21 18.47 -13.49
C LEU A 186 -0.06 18.67 -11.99
N CYS A 187 -0.11 17.57 -11.23
CA CYS A 187 -0.64 17.57 -9.88
C CYS A 187 0.38 18.15 -8.88
N VAL A 188 -0.03 19.15 -8.11
CA VAL A 188 0.74 19.67 -6.99
C VAL A 188 0.52 18.78 -5.76
N PHE A 189 1.60 18.14 -5.29
CA PHE A 189 1.58 17.24 -4.12
C PHE A 189 1.86 17.98 -2.80
N ASP A 190 1.30 19.18 -2.64
CA ASP A 190 1.29 19.89 -1.36
C ASP A 190 -0.03 19.61 -0.63
N PHE A 191 -0.03 18.62 0.26
CA PHE A 191 -1.21 18.23 1.02
C PHE A 191 -1.64 19.25 2.09
N THR A 192 -0.85 20.32 2.31
CA THR A 192 -1.21 21.39 3.23
C THR A 192 -2.08 22.47 2.56
N ASP A 193 -2.05 22.54 1.23
CA ASP A 193 -2.84 23.49 0.47
C ASP A 193 -4.30 23.00 0.30
N GLY A 194 -5.19 23.60 1.09
CA GLY A 194 -6.63 23.33 1.05
C GLY A 194 -7.32 23.70 -0.27
N SER A 195 -6.67 24.51 -1.12
CA SER A 195 -7.17 24.83 -2.47
C SER A 195 -6.91 23.69 -3.47
N CYS A 196 -5.81 22.96 -3.28
CA CYS A 196 -5.45 21.79 -4.07
C CYS A 196 -6.06 20.49 -3.53
N TRP A 197 -6.18 20.37 -2.20
CA TRP A 197 -6.58 19.14 -1.52
C TRP A 197 -7.66 19.37 -0.47
N LYS A 198 -8.86 18.82 -0.68
CA LYS A 198 -9.89 18.82 0.36
C LYS A 198 -9.68 17.62 1.28
N ALA A 199 -9.36 17.87 2.55
CA ALA A 199 -9.24 16.85 3.57
C ALA A 199 -10.62 16.50 4.17
N MET A 200 -10.81 15.22 4.50
CA MET A 200 -11.84 14.80 5.44
C MET A 200 -11.35 15.11 6.87
N SER A 201 -12.24 15.62 7.74
CA SER A 201 -11.84 15.96 9.11
C SER A 201 -11.30 14.74 9.86
N GLU A 202 -10.34 14.95 10.76
CA GLU A 202 -9.70 13.86 11.49
C GLU A 202 -10.73 13.12 12.37
N GLU A 203 -11.70 13.84 12.95
CA GLU A 203 -12.79 13.26 13.72
C GLU A 203 -13.68 12.37 12.84
N ALA A 204 -13.94 12.79 11.60
CA ALA A 204 -14.70 11.97 10.66
C ALA A 204 -13.92 10.71 10.31
N VAL A 205 -12.63 10.82 9.97
CA VAL A 205 -11.77 9.66 9.67
C VAL A 205 -11.72 8.71 10.86
N ARG A 206 -11.47 9.21 12.08
CA ARG A 206 -11.45 8.42 13.32
C ARG A 206 -12.80 7.78 13.62
N SER A 207 -13.90 8.50 13.40
CA SER A 207 -15.26 7.98 13.59
C SER A 207 -15.54 6.79 12.68
N VAL A 208 -15.13 6.87 11.39
CA VAL A 208 -15.34 5.75 10.47
C VAL A 208 -14.37 4.59 10.75
N CYS A 209 -13.14 4.90 11.18
CA CYS A 209 -12.08 3.93 11.46
C CYS A 209 -12.05 3.41 12.91
N ALA A 210 -13.02 3.76 13.76
CA ALA A 210 -12.97 3.47 15.20
C ALA A 210 -12.84 1.95 15.52
N PRO A 211 -12.22 1.57 16.66
CA PRO A 211 -11.92 0.16 17.01
C PRO A 211 -13.12 -0.79 17.21
N GLY A 212 -14.35 -0.39 16.89
CA GLY A 212 -15.54 -1.24 16.86
C GLY A 212 -16.15 -1.44 15.46
N SER A 213 -15.68 -0.71 14.43
CA SER A 213 -16.08 -0.88 13.02
C SER A 213 -15.14 -1.80 12.24
N SER A 214 -13.96 -2.07 12.80
CA SER A 214 -13.02 -3.11 12.37
C SER A 214 -13.27 -4.36 13.20
N SER A 215 -13.59 -5.51 12.57
CA SER A 215 -13.75 -6.76 13.30
C SER A 215 -12.48 -7.01 14.12
N SER A 216 -12.69 -7.49 15.34
CA SER A 216 -11.78 -7.89 16.42
C SER A 216 -10.66 -8.86 16.01
N LEU A 217 -9.89 -8.53 14.98
CA LEU A 217 -8.61 -9.19 14.77
C LEU A 217 -7.70 -8.74 15.92
N PRO A 218 -7.01 -9.68 16.59
CA PRO A 218 -6.01 -9.34 17.60
C PRO A 218 -5.13 -8.23 17.06
N THR A 219 -4.76 -7.28 17.93
CA THR A 219 -3.63 -6.40 17.64
C THR A 219 -2.53 -7.28 17.10
N THR A 220 -2.09 -6.99 15.88
CA THR A 220 -1.00 -7.72 15.25
C THR A 220 0.10 -7.79 16.28
N PRO A 221 0.55 -8.99 16.71
CA PRO A 221 1.69 -9.05 17.59
C PRO A 221 2.76 -8.21 16.92
N PRO A 222 3.47 -7.33 17.67
CA PRO A 222 4.58 -6.61 17.08
C PRO A 222 5.40 -7.64 16.29
N LEU A 223 5.92 -7.24 15.13
CA LEU A 223 6.93 -8.01 14.40
C LEU A 223 8.20 -8.04 15.26
N CYS A 224 8.08 -8.62 16.45
CA CYS A 224 9.14 -8.96 17.34
C CYS A 224 9.79 -10.18 16.71
N SER A 225 11.10 -10.10 16.54
CA SER A 225 11.90 -11.31 16.49
C SER A 225 11.43 -12.22 17.63
N PRO A 226 11.31 -13.55 17.44
CA PRO A 226 11.35 -14.43 18.60
C PRO A 226 12.54 -13.95 19.44
N SER A 227 12.32 -13.70 20.73
CA SER A 227 13.38 -13.42 21.68
C SER A 227 14.21 -14.69 21.83
N VAL A 228 14.92 -15.05 20.75
CA VAL A 228 16.03 -15.97 20.81
C VAL A 228 17.09 -15.17 21.52
N VAL A 229 17.24 -15.49 22.80
CA VAL A 229 18.38 -15.08 23.60
C VAL A 229 19.61 -15.24 22.70
N PRO A 230 20.46 -14.22 22.49
CA PRO A 230 21.56 -14.25 21.52
C PRO A 230 22.47 -15.47 21.65
N ASN A 231 22.50 -16.11 22.82
CA ASN A 231 23.25 -17.32 23.12
C ASN A 231 22.67 -18.64 22.56
N GLU A 232 21.43 -18.67 22.05
CA GLU A 232 20.87 -19.89 21.42
C GLU A 232 20.88 -19.85 19.89
N ALA A 233 20.88 -18.66 19.27
CA ALA A 233 20.96 -18.53 17.81
C ALA A 233 22.30 -19.02 17.24
N SER A 234 23.36 -18.97 18.05
CA SER A 234 24.71 -19.48 17.71
C SER A 234 24.80 -21.01 17.65
N ARG A 235 23.80 -21.74 18.14
CA ARG A 235 23.76 -23.22 18.03
C ARG A 235 23.21 -23.72 16.69
N LEU A 236 22.55 -22.86 15.91
CA LEU A 236 21.98 -23.21 14.60
C LEU A 236 22.77 -22.53 13.49
N LYS A 237 23.98 -23.06 13.19
CA LYS A 237 24.84 -22.61 12.07
C LYS A 237 24.07 -22.42 10.75
N PHE A 238 23.01 -23.20 10.56
CA PHE A 238 22.09 -23.15 9.42
C PHE A 238 21.31 -21.82 9.29
N LEU A 239 20.90 -21.17 10.39
CA LEU A 239 20.13 -19.92 10.33
C LEU A 239 21.00 -18.72 9.96
N THR A 240 22.26 -18.71 10.38
CA THR A 240 23.19 -17.62 10.06
C THR A 240 23.48 -17.55 8.56
N GLU A 241 23.58 -18.69 7.88
CA GLU A 241 23.74 -18.74 6.42
C GLU A 241 22.50 -18.29 5.65
N ILE A 242 21.29 -18.45 6.22
CA ILE A 242 20.04 -18.03 5.59
C ILE A 242 19.79 -16.53 5.79
N VAL A 243 20.12 -16.00 6.96
CA VAL A 243 19.90 -14.58 7.31
C VAL A 243 21.02 -13.67 6.77
N CYS A 244 22.26 -14.16 6.70
CA CYS A 244 23.41 -13.43 6.18
C CYS A 244 24.17 -14.22 5.10
N PRO A 245 23.54 -14.58 3.97
CA PRO A 245 24.23 -15.34 2.93
C PRO A 245 25.37 -14.51 2.32
N ARG A 246 26.59 -15.08 2.32
CA ARG A 246 27.75 -14.56 1.60
C ARG A 246 27.86 -15.30 0.27
N GLY A 247 27.25 -14.74 -0.77
CA GLY A 247 27.10 -15.43 -2.05
C GLY A 247 26.65 -14.54 -3.20
N ASP A 248 26.93 -14.95 -4.43
CA ASP A 248 26.35 -14.35 -5.64
C ASP A 248 24.98 -15.00 -5.94
N HIS A 249 24.08 -14.24 -6.58
CA HIS A 249 22.72 -14.67 -6.94
C HIS A 249 21.87 -15.20 -5.77
N VAL A 250 21.87 -14.50 -4.64
CA VAL A 250 21.03 -14.82 -3.48
C VAL A 250 19.55 -14.73 -3.83
N ARG A 251 18.81 -15.81 -3.58
CA ARG A 251 17.36 -15.90 -3.62
C ARG A 251 16.85 -16.33 -2.25
N LEU A 252 16.13 -15.44 -1.60
CA LEU A 252 15.49 -15.70 -0.32
C LEU A 252 14.02 -16.07 -0.56
N ALA A 253 13.52 -17.02 0.21
CA ALA A 253 12.10 -17.36 0.25
C ALA A 253 11.67 -17.45 1.72
N VAL A 254 10.49 -16.91 2.00
CA VAL A 254 9.86 -17.00 3.31
C VAL A 254 8.47 -17.57 3.10
N ARG A 255 8.15 -18.63 3.84
CA ARG A 255 6.81 -19.19 3.90
C ARG A 255 6.29 -19.04 5.32
N VAL A 256 5.19 -18.31 5.46
CA VAL A 256 4.50 -18.16 6.73
C VAL A 256 3.20 -18.98 6.68
N ARG A 257 2.91 -19.74 7.73
CA ARG A 257 1.61 -20.36 7.97
C ARG A 257 1.10 -19.90 9.32
N VAL A 258 -0.03 -19.21 9.34
CA VAL A 258 -0.67 -18.77 10.58
C VAL A 258 -1.92 -19.61 10.80
N PHE A 259 -2.05 -20.18 11.99
CA PHE A 259 -3.26 -20.86 12.46
C PHE A 259 -3.91 -19.97 13.50
N ALA A 260 -5.10 -19.46 13.20
CA ALA A 260 -5.88 -18.68 14.16
C ALA A 260 -6.65 -19.63 15.09
N TYR A 261 -6.64 -19.33 16.39
CA TYR A 261 -7.39 -20.01 17.43
C TYR A 261 -8.45 -19.05 18.02
N PRO A 262 -9.46 -19.57 18.74
CA PRO A 262 -10.34 -18.74 19.56
C PRO A 262 -9.54 -17.85 20.54
N GLU A 263 -10.20 -16.82 21.10
CA GLU A 263 -9.62 -15.96 22.15
C GLU A 263 -8.43 -15.11 21.71
N SER A 264 -8.37 -14.74 20.42
CA SER A 264 -7.33 -13.85 19.87
C SER A 264 -5.91 -14.45 19.86
N ALA A 265 -5.77 -15.77 19.91
CA ALA A 265 -4.51 -16.46 19.79
C ALA A 265 -4.21 -16.87 18.33
N CYS A 266 -2.94 -16.84 17.92
CA CYS A 266 -2.50 -17.41 16.64
C CYS A 266 -1.17 -18.15 16.78
N ALA A 267 -1.06 -19.32 16.14
CA ALA A 267 0.21 -20.04 15.97
C ALA A 267 0.81 -19.69 14.61
N VAL A 268 2.01 -19.11 14.61
CA VAL A 268 2.70 -18.66 13.40
C VAL A 268 3.90 -19.57 13.14
N TRP A 269 3.87 -20.29 12.03
CA TRP A 269 4.98 -21.07 11.51
C TRP A 269 5.70 -20.24 10.45
N ILE A 270 7.00 -20.01 10.64
CA ILE A 270 7.83 -19.28 9.68
C ILE A 270 8.91 -20.23 9.18
N MET A 271 8.96 -20.44 7.88
CA MET A 271 9.98 -21.20 7.20
C MET A 271 10.80 -20.24 6.35
N PHE A 272 12.11 -20.21 6.60
CA PHE A 272 13.07 -19.46 5.82
C PHE A 272 13.83 -20.39 4.87
N ALA A 273 14.04 -19.96 3.65
CA ALA A 273 14.88 -20.65 2.67
C ALA A 273 15.78 -19.63 1.97
N CYS A 274 17.02 -20.03 1.73
CA CYS A 274 18.01 -19.24 1.00
C CYS A 274 18.66 -20.13 -0.05
N LYS A 275 18.72 -19.65 -1.29
CA LYS A 275 19.51 -20.25 -2.37
C LYS A 275 20.53 -19.22 -2.80
N TYR A 276 21.81 -19.53 -2.68
CA TYR A 276 22.90 -18.66 -3.12
C TYR A 276 24.00 -19.51 -3.75
N ARG A 277 24.83 -18.89 -4.58
CA ARG A 277 26.09 -19.50 -5.03
C ARG A 277 27.17 -19.09 -4.02
N SER A 278 27.67 -20.05 -3.24
CA SER A 278 28.76 -19.80 -2.29
C SER A 278 29.99 -19.29 -3.04
N VAL A 279 30.70 -18.30 -2.46
CA VAL A 279 31.99 -17.78 -2.96
C VAL A 279 33.16 -18.28 -2.10
N LEU A 280 32.96 -19.40 -1.38
CA LEU A 280 34.03 -20.17 -0.74
C LEU A 280 34.51 -21.29 -1.66
#